data_AF-A0A8K0EPE6-F1
#
_entry.id   AF-A0A8K0EPE6-F1
#
_cell.length_a   1.000
_cell.length_b   1.000
_cell.length_c   1.000
_cell.angle_alpha   90.00
_cell.angle_beta   90.00
_cell.angle_gamma   90.00
#
_symmetry.space_group_name_H-M   'P 1'
#
loop_
_entity.id
_entity.type
_entity.pdbx_description
1 polymer ?
#
loop_
_entity_poly.entity_id
_entity_poly.type
_entity_poly.pdbx_seq_one_letter_code
_entity_poly.pdbx_strand_id
1 'polypeptide(L)'
;MEKLGVPADMFENVKKATIPFNGSLSGNKFAIKFEFMGKTQESTFTLGVEGEEHDSTVGRKRKVTYTMEGDYLVTTYPDHDGSGTPMRVSRHLVDDDTIQIDVTVGGLEGWITSKRC
;
A
#
# COMPACT_ATOMS: atom_id res chain seq x y z
N MET A 1 -7.47 -5.21 9.76
CA MET A 1 -6.21 -5.97 9.99
C MET A 1 -6.36 -7.42 9.57
N GLU A 2 -7.35 -8.16 10.06
CA GLU A 2 -7.56 -9.57 9.66
C GLU A 2 -7.74 -9.76 8.14
N LYS A 3 -8.62 -8.96 7.50
CA LYS A 3 -8.79 -8.97 6.04
C LYS A 3 -7.56 -8.52 5.23
N LEU A 4 -6.54 -7.97 5.90
CA LEU A 4 -5.26 -7.62 5.28
C LEU A 4 -4.26 -8.79 5.38
N GLY A 5 -4.69 -9.96 5.86
CA GLY A 5 -3.84 -11.15 6.01
C GLY A 5 -2.84 -11.06 7.16
N VAL A 6 -2.96 -10.05 8.03
CA VAL A 6 -2.07 -9.93 9.20
C VAL A 6 -2.46 -11.02 10.21
N PRO A 7 -1.49 -11.80 10.74
CA PRO A 7 -1.76 -12.74 11.83
C PRO A 7 -2.24 -12.04 13.10
N ALA A 8 -3.15 -12.65 13.86
CA ALA A 8 -3.75 -12.03 15.04
C ALA A 8 -2.72 -11.68 16.13
N ASP A 9 -1.70 -12.52 16.30
CA ASP A 9 -0.58 -12.32 17.22
C ASP A 9 0.35 -11.15 16.79
N MET A 10 0.24 -10.68 15.54
CA MET A 10 0.99 -9.55 15.01
C MET A 10 0.22 -8.23 15.01
N PHE A 11 -1.08 -8.21 15.32
CA PHE A 11 -1.90 -7.00 15.25
C PHE A 11 -1.34 -5.84 16.07
N GLU A 12 -0.99 -6.09 17.32
CA GLU A 12 -0.47 -5.04 18.21
C GLU A 12 0.91 -4.54 17.78
N ASN A 13 1.74 -5.41 17.22
CA ASN A 13 3.04 -5.02 16.67
C ASN A 13 2.88 -4.16 15.43
N VAL A 14 1.99 -4.53 14.50
CA VAL A 14 1.75 -3.74 13.29
C VAL A 14 1.12 -2.38 13.61
N LYS A 15 0.21 -2.30 14.60
CA LYS A 15 -0.36 -1.01 15.05
C LYS A 15 0.69 -0.06 15.62
N LYS A 16 1.75 -0.58 16.24
CA LYS A 16 2.82 0.21 16.87
C LYS A 16 4.02 0.43 15.95
N ALA A 17 4.09 -0.27 14.83
CA ALA A 17 5.21 -0.20 13.92
C ALA A 17 5.22 1.12 13.15
N THR A 18 6.36 1.80 13.14
CA THR A 18 6.65 2.85 12.16
C THR A 18 7.26 2.20 10.94
N ILE A 19 6.61 2.36 9.79
CA ILE A 19 7.03 1.75 8.53
C ILE A 19 7.59 2.88 7.66
N PRO A 20 8.92 3.00 7.49
CA PRO A 20 9.49 4.02 6.63
C PRO A 20 9.09 3.75 5.18
N PHE A 21 8.50 4.75 4.54
CA PHE A 21 8.05 4.68 3.16
C PHE A 21 8.73 5.76 2.33
N ASN A 22 9.51 5.35 1.34
CA ASN A 22 10.15 6.24 0.38
C ASN A 22 9.48 6.05 -0.98
N GLY A 23 8.71 7.04 -1.40
CA GLY A 23 8.08 7.07 -2.72
C GLY A 23 8.62 8.22 -3.54
N SER A 24 8.86 7.99 -4.83
CA SER A 24 9.11 9.05 -5.80
C SER A 24 8.26 8.84 -7.05
N LEU A 25 7.73 9.94 -7.58
CA LEU A 25 6.95 9.95 -8.81
C LEU A 25 7.68 10.85 -9.81
N SER A 26 8.05 10.30 -10.96
CA SER A 26 8.70 11.03 -12.05
C SER A 26 8.00 10.70 -13.36
N GLY A 27 7.31 11.68 -13.94
CA GLY A 27 6.43 11.46 -15.07
C GLY A 27 5.36 10.41 -14.75
N ASN A 28 5.35 9.31 -15.49
CA ASN A 28 4.45 8.17 -15.26
C ASN A 28 5.09 7.01 -14.50
N LYS A 29 6.29 7.19 -13.93
CA LYS A 29 7.00 6.15 -13.19
C LYS A 29 6.90 6.42 -11.70
N PHE A 30 6.34 5.47 -10.98
CA PHE A 30 6.26 5.48 -9.52
C PHE A 30 7.25 4.48 -8.95
N ALA A 31 8.27 4.96 -8.23
CA ALA A 31 9.22 4.12 -7.54
C ALA A 31 8.92 4.13 -6.04
N ILE A 32 8.91 2.94 -5.43
CA ILE A 32 8.70 2.77 -4.00
C ILE A 32 9.81 1.94 -3.38
N LYS A 33 10.14 2.32 -2.15
CA LYS A 33 11.00 1.56 -1.26
C LYS A 33 10.46 1.66 0.16
N PHE A 34 10.16 0.53 0.77
CA PHE A 34 9.76 0.49 2.17
C PHE A 34 10.33 -0.74 2.86
N GLU A 35 10.48 -0.65 4.17
CA GLU A 35 10.88 -1.77 5.01
C GLU A 35 9.70 -2.23 5.84
N PHE A 36 9.29 -3.47 5.67
CA PHE A 36 8.22 -4.07 6.45
C PHE A 36 8.68 -5.41 7.02
N MET A 37 8.55 -5.57 8.35
CA MET A 37 8.93 -6.78 9.08
C MET A 37 10.38 -7.26 8.78
N GLY A 38 11.34 -6.31 8.73
CA GLY A 38 12.75 -6.60 8.48
C GLY A 38 13.09 -6.98 7.03
N LYS A 39 12.13 -6.82 6.10
CA LYS A 39 12.36 -7.00 4.66
C LYS A 39 12.23 -5.66 3.95
N THR A 40 13.26 -5.31 3.18
CA THR A 40 13.21 -4.18 2.25
C THR A 40 12.52 -4.62 0.97
N GLN A 41 11.49 -3.89 0.58
CA GLN A 41 10.82 -4.02 -0.71
C GLN A 41 11.11 -2.79 -1.55
N GLU A 42 11.56 -3.00 -2.79
CA GLU A 42 11.85 -1.95 -3.75
C GLU A 42 11.19 -2.31 -5.09
N SER A 43 10.45 -1.39 -5.68
CA SER A 43 9.69 -1.65 -6.91
C SER A 43 9.47 -0.37 -7.70
N THR A 44 9.38 -0.50 -9.02
CA THR A 44 9.03 0.61 -9.93
C THR A 44 7.85 0.20 -10.80
N PHE A 45 6.82 1.02 -10.80
CA PHE A 45 5.58 0.82 -11.53
C PHE A 45 5.36 1.91 -12.57
N THR A 46 4.62 1.58 -13.63
CA THR A 46 4.13 2.59 -14.59
C THR A 46 2.67 2.88 -14.27
N LEU A 47 2.33 4.16 -14.12
CA LEU A 47 0.96 4.56 -13.82
C LEU A 47 0.01 4.10 -14.94
N GLY A 48 -1.16 3.59 -14.56
CA GLY A 48 -2.20 3.06 -15.45
C GLY A 48 -1.89 1.69 -16.05
N VAL A 49 -0.76 1.06 -15.70
CA VAL A 49 -0.35 -0.24 -16.22
C VAL A 49 -0.41 -1.28 -15.11
N GLU A 50 -1.04 -2.42 -15.38
CA GLU A 50 -1.04 -3.56 -14.46
C GLU A 50 0.38 -4.10 -14.30
N GLY A 51 0.79 -4.31 -13.05
CA GLY A 51 2.07 -4.93 -12.67
C GLY A 51 1.89 -6.00 -11.60
N GLU A 52 3.01 -6.56 -11.15
CA GLU A 52 3.06 -7.51 -10.04
C GLU A 52 3.80 -6.89 -8.86
N GLU A 53 3.22 -6.98 -7.67
CA GLU A 53 3.87 -6.62 -6.40
C GLU A 53 4.05 -7.88 -5.54
N HIS A 54 5.19 -8.02 -4.88
CA HIS A 54 5.39 -9.05 -3.87
C HIS A 54 4.80 -8.60 -2.53
N ASP A 55 3.89 -9.38 -1.96
CA ASP A 55 3.44 -9.19 -0.60
C ASP A 55 4.40 -9.88 0.37
N SER A 56 5.15 -9.09 1.14
CA SER A 56 6.07 -9.59 2.16
C SER A 56 5.38 -10.25 3.36
N THR A 57 4.08 -9.98 3.59
CA THR A 57 3.29 -10.50 4.72
C THR A 57 2.82 -11.93 4.50
N VAL A 58 2.30 -12.23 3.30
CA VAL A 58 1.79 -13.56 2.93
C VAL A 58 2.70 -14.30 1.93
N GLY A 59 3.80 -13.68 1.50
CA GLY A 59 4.83 -14.30 0.67
C GLY A 59 4.41 -14.59 -0.78
N ARG A 60 3.40 -13.90 -1.32
CA ARG A 60 2.88 -14.13 -2.67
C ARG A 60 2.92 -12.88 -3.54
N LYS A 61 2.88 -13.06 -4.85
CA LYS A 61 2.72 -11.94 -5.78
C LYS A 61 1.25 -11.61 -5.99
N ARG A 62 0.96 -10.33 -6.22
CA ARG A 62 -0.39 -9.82 -6.48
C ARG A 62 -0.37 -8.87 -7.67
N LYS A 63 -1.43 -8.93 -8.46
CA LYS A 63 -1.67 -7.92 -9.50
C LYS A 63 -1.98 -6.58 -8.84
N VAL A 64 -1.41 -5.53 -9.38
CA VAL A 64 -1.57 -4.18 -8.85
C VAL A 64 -1.59 -3.18 -10.00
N THR A 65 -2.41 -2.14 -9.86
CA THR A 65 -2.36 -0.97 -10.74
C THR A 65 -2.27 0.30 -9.90
N TYR A 66 -1.35 1.19 -10.26
CA TYR A 66 -1.23 2.52 -9.66
C TYR A 66 -1.80 3.57 -10.62
N THR A 67 -2.67 4.45 -10.14
CA THR A 67 -3.30 5.52 -10.92
C THR A 67 -3.28 6.83 -10.15
N MET A 68 -3.24 7.95 -10.86
CA MET A 68 -3.54 9.27 -10.28
C MET A 68 -5.02 9.57 -10.53
N GLU A 69 -5.75 9.88 -9.46
CA GLU A 69 -7.15 10.31 -9.50
C GLU A 69 -7.25 11.68 -8.81
N GLY A 70 -7.13 12.76 -9.58
CA GLY A 70 -6.91 14.09 -9.02
C GLY A 70 -5.59 14.12 -8.24
N ASP A 71 -5.65 14.55 -6.98
CA ASP A 71 -4.48 14.63 -6.09
C ASP A 71 -4.18 13.31 -5.33
N TYR A 72 -4.93 12.25 -5.64
CA TYR A 72 -4.78 10.96 -4.99
C TYR A 72 -3.93 10.02 -5.83
N LEU A 73 -2.91 9.43 -5.22
CA LEU A 73 -2.28 8.22 -5.74
C LEU A 73 -3.10 7.01 -5.27
N VAL A 74 -3.77 6.37 -6.21
CA VAL A 74 -4.62 5.21 -5.98
C VAL A 74 -3.89 3.94 -6.39
N THR A 75 -3.94 2.94 -5.52
CA THR A 75 -3.50 1.58 -5.80
C THR A 75 -4.70 0.65 -5.76
N THR A 76 -4.87 -0.14 -6.81
CA THR A 76 -5.94 -1.14 -6.90
C THR A 76 -5.35 -2.53 -7.00
N TYR A 77 -5.81 -3.43 -6.14
CA TYR A 77 -5.55 -4.86 -6.18
C TYR A 77 -6.87 -5.57 -6.49
N PRO A 78 -7.05 -6.16 -7.67
CA PRO A 78 -8.28 -6.88 -8.01
C PRO A 78 -8.44 -8.15 -7.17
N ASP A 79 -7.33 -8.76 -6.76
CA ASP A 79 -7.29 -9.91 -5.88
C ASP A 79 -6.13 -9.76 -4.88
N HIS A 80 -6.44 -9.18 -3.73
CA HIS A 80 -5.48 -8.94 -2.66
C HIS A 80 -5.11 -10.22 -1.92
N ASP A 81 -6.09 -11.11 -1.73
CA ASP A 81 -5.96 -12.24 -0.82
C ASP A 81 -5.84 -13.61 -1.51
N GLY A 82 -5.87 -13.66 -2.85
CA GLY A 82 -5.83 -14.89 -3.66
C GLY A 82 -7.18 -15.59 -3.76
N SER A 83 -8.20 -15.07 -3.07
CA SER A 83 -9.57 -15.60 -3.07
C SER A 83 -10.55 -14.72 -3.86
N GLY A 84 -10.04 -13.66 -4.50
CA GLY A 84 -10.82 -12.68 -5.23
C GLY A 84 -11.27 -11.49 -4.41
N THR A 85 -10.72 -11.28 -3.20
CA THR A 85 -11.05 -10.10 -2.39
C THR A 85 -10.35 -8.86 -2.96
N PRO A 86 -11.10 -7.85 -3.43
CA PRO A 86 -10.49 -6.63 -3.93
C PRO A 86 -10.00 -5.75 -2.77
N MET A 87 -8.92 -5.02 -3.01
CA MET A 87 -8.40 -3.98 -2.13
C MET A 87 -8.10 -2.72 -2.92
N ARG A 88 -8.39 -1.57 -2.32
CA ARG A 88 -8.04 -0.25 -2.84
C ARG A 88 -7.33 0.54 -1.75
N VAL A 89 -6.26 1.24 -2.13
CA VAL A 89 -5.52 2.14 -1.25
C VAL A 89 -5.41 3.49 -1.93
N SER A 90 -5.89 4.55 -1.29
CA SER A 90 -5.75 5.92 -1.79
C SER A 90 -4.85 6.71 -0.87
N ARG A 91 -3.88 7.41 -1.45
CA ARG A 91 -2.90 8.22 -0.72
C ARG A 91 -2.99 9.66 -1.20
N HIS A 92 -3.09 10.60 -0.27
CA HIS A 92 -3.10 12.02 -0.58
C HIS A 92 -2.40 12.82 0.52
N LEU A 93 -1.85 13.98 0.16
CA LEU A 93 -1.34 14.93 1.13
C LEU A 93 -2.53 15.65 1.78
N VAL A 94 -2.54 15.68 3.11
CA VAL A 94 -3.50 16.50 3.88
C VAL A 94 -2.87 17.82 4.33
N ASP A 95 -1.54 17.84 4.40
CA ASP A 95 -0.71 19.03 4.58
C ASP A 95 0.69 18.76 3.98
N ASP A 96 1.63 19.70 4.15
CA ASP A 96 2.98 19.62 3.55
C ASP A 96 3.79 18.40 3.99
N ASP A 97 3.51 17.85 5.17
CA ASP A 97 4.30 16.80 5.80
C ASP A 97 3.48 15.54 6.14
N THR A 98 2.18 15.52 5.89
CA THR A 98 1.31 14.42 6.27
C THR A 98 0.60 13.83 5.05
N ILE A 99 0.76 12.52 4.87
CA ILE A 99 0.00 11.72 3.92
C ILE A 99 -1.09 10.97 4.69
N GLN A 100 -2.34 11.11 4.27
CA GLN A 100 -3.41 10.19 4.66
C GLN A 100 -3.50 9.06 3.64
N ILE A 101 -3.64 7.84 4.17
CA ILE A 101 -3.72 6.60 3.42
C ILE A 101 -5.02 5.91 3.81
N ASP A 102 -6.02 5.97 2.95
CA ASP A 102 -7.28 5.26 3.13
C ASP A 102 -7.20 3.88 2.46
N VAL A 103 -7.76 2.88 3.12
CA VAL A 103 -7.69 1.48 2.72
C VAL A 103 -9.10 0.90 2.73
N THR A 104 -9.54 0.37 1.59
CA THR A 104 -10.74 -0.44 1.47
C THR A 104 -10.36 -1.88 1.13
N VAL A 105 -10.89 -2.86 1.85
CA VAL A 105 -10.64 -4.28 1.61
C VAL A 105 -11.89 -5.12 1.86
N GLY A 106 -12.39 -5.80 0.84
CA GLY A 106 -13.58 -6.66 0.96
C GLY A 106 -14.78 -5.97 1.62
N GLY A 107 -15.05 -4.71 1.27
CA GLY A 107 -16.14 -3.89 1.81
C GLY A 107 -15.91 -3.28 3.19
N LEU A 108 -14.74 -3.47 3.81
CA LEU A 108 -14.33 -2.76 5.02
C LEU A 108 -13.46 -1.57 4.65
N GLU A 109 -13.54 -0.50 5.45
CA GLU A 109 -12.76 0.71 5.28
C GLU A 109 -11.97 1.06 6.54
N GLY A 110 -10.84 1.73 6.37
CA GLY A 110 -10.02 2.28 7.44
C GLY A 110 -8.97 3.22 6.87
N TRP A 111 -8.22 3.89 7.74
CA TRP A 111 -7.19 4.83 7.34
C TRP A 111 -5.98 4.76 8.26
N ILE A 112 -4.84 5.19 7.75
CA ILE A 112 -3.62 5.48 8.50
C ILE A 112 -3.02 6.81 8.03
N THR A 113 -2.28 7.48 8.90
CA THR A 113 -1.52 8.69 8.54
C THR A 113 -0.03 8.41 8.64
N SER A 114 0.73 8.95 7.68
CA SER A 114 2.19 8.93 7.68
C SER A 114 2.71 10.36 7.71
N LYS A 115 3.73 10.62 8.53
CA LYS A 115 4.42 11.91 8.58
C LYS A 115 5.78 11.81 7.91
N ARG A 116 6.13 12.84 7.13
CA ARG A 116 7.47 13.01 6.55
C ARG A 116 8.50 13.09 7.68
N CYS A 117 9.63 12.41 7.47
CA CYS A 117 10.76 12.35 8.38
C CYS A 117 12.08 12.51 7.63
#